data_AF-A0A1Z9Y798-F1
#
_entry.id   AF-A0A1Z9Y798-F1
#
_cell.length_a   1.000
_cell.length_b   1.000
_cell.length_c   1.000
_cell.angle_alpha   90.00
_cell.angle_beta   90.00
_cell.angle_gamma   90.00
#
_symmetry.space_group_name_H-M   'P 1'
#
loop_
_entity.id
_entity.type
_entity.pdbx_description
1 polymer ?
#
loop_
_entity_poly.entity_id
_entity_poly.type
_entity_poly.pdbx_seq_one_letter_code
_entity_poly.pdbx_strand_id
1 'polypeptide(L)'
;MLAHLVHSDGRWIQGEMLRLGMARVYSFDDNRAVIKEMLQLEAQARAARRGIWALRFYRIRNPAETVDDIDSFQVVEGRVVDVATVKRRTYINFGSDWRSDFTAVIERRSLSLFSDANVIPADLIGQRLRLRGWVRSRNGPAMTLSHPEQLEILGH
;
A
#
# COMPACT_ATOMS: atom_id res chain seq x y z
N MET A 1 -4.56 -10.15 -14.72
CA MET A 1 -5.75 -11.01 -14.49
C MET A 1 -5.63 -11.79 -13.18
N LEU A 2 -6.28 -11.29 -12.13
CA LEU A 2 -6.54 -11.98 -10.88
C LEU A 2 -7.98 -12.51 -10.92
N ALA A 3 -8.21 -13.81 -10.66
CA ALA A 3 -9.54 -14.38 -10.55
C ALA A 3 -9.97 -14.47 -9.08
N HIS A 4 -11.24 -14.17 -8.80
CA HIS A 4 -11.82 -14.30 -7.47
C HIS A 4 -12.64 -15.60 -7.40
N LEU A 5 -12.29 -16.49 -6.46
CA LEU A 5 -12.98 -17.77 -6.30
C LEU A 5 -14.17 -17.62 -5.36
N VAL A 6 -15.35 -17.97 -5.88
CA VAL A 6 -16.59 -18.11 -5.11
C VAL A 6 -16.92 -19.60 -5.05
N HIS A 7 -17.10 -20.12 -3.84
CA HIS A 7 -17.49 -21.50 -3.62
C HIS A 7 -18.96 -21.71 -4.03
N SER A 8 -19.37 -22.97 -4.24
CA SER A 8 -20.72 -23.32 -4.73
C SER A 8 -21.88 -22.88 -3.81
N ASP A 9 -21.57 -22.49 -2.57
CA ASP A 9 -22.51 -21.94 -1.59
C ASP A 9 -22.47 -20.40 -1.49
N GLY A 10 -21.80 -19.73 -2.44
CA GLY A 10 -21.69 -18.27 -2.50
C GLY A 10 -20.59 -17.67 -1.63
N ARG A 11 -19.78 -18.48 -0.92
CA ARG A 11 -18.67 -17.96 -0.10
C ARG A 11 -17.52 -17.45 -0.96
N TRP A 12 -17.14 -16.20 -0.74
CA TRP A 12 -15.94 -15.61 -1.35
C TRP A 12 -14.67 -16.01 -0.59
N ILE A 13 -13.88 -16.92 -1.18
CA ILE A 13 -12.77 -17.57 -0.50
C ILE A 13 -11.66 -16.58 -0.12
N GLN A 14 -11.33 -15.63 -1.00
CA GLN A 14 -10.31 -14.62 -0.68
C GLN A 14 -10.79 -13.68 0.41
N GLY A 15 -12.08 -13.31 0.42
CA GLY A 15 -12.68 -12.56 1.51
C GLY A 15 -12.51 -13.27 2.85
N GLU A 16 -12.78 -14.58 2.90
CA GLU A 16 -12.61 -15.36 4.13
C GLU A 16 -11.15 -15.50 4.58
N MET A 17 -10.23 -15.72 3.65
CA MET A 17 -8.79 -15.75 4.00
C MET A 17 -8.36 -14.41 4.61
N LEU A 18 -8.84 -13.29 4.09
CA LEU A 18 -8.54 -11.97 4.65
C LEU A 18 -9.21 -11.77 6.01
N ARG A 19 -10.51 -12.11 6.15
CA ARG A 19 -11.28 -11.97 7.39
C ARG A 19 -10.66 -12.77 8.55
N LEU A 20 -10.15 -13.96 8.25
CA LEU A 20 -9.46 -14.84 9.20
C LEU A 20 -7.99 -14.46 9.45
N GLY A 21 -7.45 -13.47 8.72
CA GLY A 21 -6.06 -13.03 8.87
C GLY A 21 -5.05 -14.02 8.31
N MET A 22 -5.40 -14.78 7.27
CA MET A 22 -4.53 -15.76 6.62
C MET A 22 -3.79 -15.20 5.41
N ALA A 23 -4.14 -14.00 4.94
CA ALA A 23 -3.56 -13.37 3.76
C ALA A 23 -3.37 -11.86 3.92
N ARG A 24 -2.51 -11.29 3.07
CA ARG A 24 -2.39 -9.84 2.83
C ARG A 24 -2.99 -9.49 1.48
N VAL A 25 -3.50 -8.26 1.33
CA VAL A 25 -3.99 -7.78 0.04
C VAL A 25 -2.82 -7.40 -0.85
N TYR A 26 -2.67 -8.15 -1.95
CA TYR A 26 -1.85 -7.78 -3.09
C TYR A 26 -2.77 -7.57 -4.29
N SER A 27 -2.68 -6.38 -4.90
CA SER A 27 -3.65 -5.91 -5.89
C SER A 27 -2.98 -5.38 -7.16
N PHE A 28 -3.79 -5.25 -8.22
CA PHE A 28 -3.36 -4.84 -9.55
C PHE A 28 -4.25 -3.72 -10.07
N ASP A 29 -3.70 -2.87 -10.93
CA ASP A 29 -4.38 -1.72 -11.52
C ASP A 29 -5.47 -2.13 -12.55
N ASP A 30 -5.38 -3.33 -13.11
CA ASP A 30 -6.32 -3.91 -14.08
C ASP A 30 -7.57 -4.56 -13.45
N ASN A 31 -7.59 -4.81 -12.14
CA ASN A 31 -8.73 -5.43 -11.44
C ASN A 31 -8.95 -4.83 -10.04
N ARG A 32 -9.76 -3.76 -9.99
CA ARG A 32 -9.92 -2.92 -8.79
C ARG A 32 -11.26 -3.04 -8.05
N ALA A 33 -12.25 -3.71 -8.65
CA ALA A 33 -13.65 -3.64 -8.24
C ALA A 33 -13.89 -4.03 -6.76
N VAL A 34 -13.19 -5.04 -6.26
CA VAL A 34 -13.38 -5.57 -4.89
C VAL A 34 -12.23 -5.22 -3.93
N ILE A 35 -11.20 -4.48 -4.38
CA ILE A 35 -10.03 -4.21 -3.54
C ILE A 35 -10.47 -3.49 -2.25
N LYS A 36 -11.35 -2.48 -2.35
CA LYS A 36 -11.82 -1.74 -1.18
C LYS A 36 -12.41 -2.66 -0.10
N GLU A 37 -13.20 -3.65 -0.50
CA GLU A 37 -13.77 -4.65 0.42
C GLU A 37 -12.67 -5.57 1.00
N MET A 38 -11.73 -6.02 0.16
CA MET A 38 -10.55 -6.78 0.62
C MET A 38 -9.77 -6.02 1.69
N LEU A 39 -9.53 -4.72 1.50
CA LEU A 39 -8.80 -3.86 2.42
C LEU A 39 -9.53 -3.72 3.76
N GLN A 40 -10.86 -3.63 3.74
CA GLN A 40 -11.66 -3.55 4.96
C GLN A 40 -11.57 -4.85 5.77
N LEU A 41 -11.65 -6.01 5.13
CA LEU A 41 -11.50 -7.31 5.77
C LEU A 41 -10.09 -7.49 6.36
N GLU A 42 -9.06 -7.13 5.58
CA GLU A 42 -7.66 -7.12 6.03
C GLU A 42 -7.46 -6.21 7.24
N ALA A 43 -8.03 -4.99 7.21
CA ALA A 43 -7.92 -4.03 8.31
C ALA A 43 -8.54 -4.57 9.60
N GLN A 44 -9.72 -5.20 9.53
CA GLN A 44 -10.36 -5.83 10.69
C GLN A 44 -9.52 -6.98 11.25
N ALA A 45 -9.00 -7.86 10.38
CA ALA A 45 -8.16 -8.97 10.81
C ALA A 45 -6.86 -8.50 11.46
N ARG A 46 -6.24 -7.45 10.90
CA ARG A 46 -5.03 -6.82 11.45
C ARG A 46 -5.29 -6.16 12.81
N ALA A 47 -6.38 -5.39 12.94
CA ALA A 47 -6.76 -4.77 14.21
C ALA A 47 -7.02 -5.82 15.31
N ALA A 48 -7.64 -6.94 14.94
CA ALA A 48 -7.87 -8.07 15.84
C ALA A 48 -6.65 -9.00 16.01
N ARG A 49 -5.49 -8.69 15.41
CA ARG A 49 -4.27 -9.50 15.41
C ARG A 49 -4.51 -10.97 15.04
N ARG A 50 -5.40 -11.24 14.08
CA ARG A 50 -5.73 -12.62 13.65
C ARG A 50 -4.64 -13.21 12.75
N GLY A 51 -4.39 -14.50 12.90
CA GLY A 51 -3.53 -15.27 12.01
C GLY A 51 -2.14 -14.65 11.85
N ILE A 52 -1.76 -14.36 10.59
CA ILE A 52 -0.44 -13.81 10.25
C ILE A 52 -0.18 -12.47 10.96
N TRP A 53 -1.23 -11.70 11.27
CA TRP A 53 -1.11 -10.39 11.93
C TRP A 53 -0.70 -10.48 13.41
N ALA A 54 -0.76 -11.67 14.03
CA ALA A 54 -0.18 -11.89 15.35
C ALA A 54 1.36 -11.94 15.31
N LEU A 55 1.93 -12.31 14.15
CA LEU A 55 3.35 -12.59 13.99
C LEU A 55 4.14 -11.30 13.71
N ARG A 56 5.28 -11.14 14.38
CA ARG A 56 6.16 -9.99 14.21
C ARG A 56 6.62 -9.79 12.76
N PHE A 57 6.77 -10.87 12.00
CA PHE A 57 7.18 -10.81 10.60
C PHE A 57 6.25 -9.93 9.73
N TYR A 58 4.93 -10.01 9.96
CA TYR A 58 3.91 -9.30 9.19
C TYR A 58 3.48 -7.95 9.79
N ARG A 59 4.15 -7.47 10.83
CA ARG A 59 3.87 -6.13 11.37
C ARG A 59 4.04 -5.07 10.29
N ILE A 60 3.26 -4.00 10.41
CA ILE A 60 3.45 -2.79 9.61
C ILE A 60 4.85 -2.21 9.88
N ARG A 61 5.52 -1.77 8.82
CA ARG A 61 6.83 -1.14 8.88
C ARG A 61 6.71 0.37 9.01
N ASN A 62 7.61 0.97 9.77
CA ASN A 62 7.89 2.39 9.66
C ASN A 62 8.78 2.65 8.44
N PRO A 63 8.78 3.86 7.86
CA PRO A 63 9.52 4.14 6.64
C PRO A 63 11.03 3.93 6.82
N ALA A 64 11.57 4.29 7.99
CA ALA A 64 12.98 4.13 8.35
C ALA A 64 13.45 2.67 8.44
N GLU A 65 12.55 1.70 8.52
CA GLU A 65 12.89 0.26 8.63
C GLU A 65 12.97 -0.43 7.26
N THR A 66 12.50 0.23 6.20
CA THR A 66 12.28 -0.41 4.90
C THR A 66 13.56 -0.79 4.15
N VAL A 67 14.72 -0.27 4.56
CA VAL A 67 16.03 -0.65 4.00
C VAL A 67 16.33 -2.13 4.20
N ASP A 68 15.89 -2.70 5.33
CA ASP A 68 16.09 -4.12 5.66
C ASP A 68 15.06 -5.03 4.96
N ASP A 69 14.03 -4.46 4.34
CA ASP A 69 12.94 -5.18 3.68
C ASP A 69 12.99 -5.02 2.13
N ILE A 70 14.12 -4.64 1.55
CA ILE A 70 14.30 -4.56 0.08
C ILE A 70 14.00 -5.92 -0.56
N ASP A 71 13.36 -5.88 -1.73
CA ASP A 71 12.92 -7.04 -2.50
C ASP A 71 11.88 -7.91 -1.78
N SER A 72 11.05 -7.27 -0.95
CA SER A 72 9.92 -7.92 -0.29
C SER A 72 8.64 -7.09 -0.40
N PHE A 73 7.49 -7.76 -0.22
CA PHE A 73 6.19 -7.08 -0.14
C PHE A 73 5.92 -6.63 1.29
N GLN A 74 5.69 -5.34 1.47
CA GLN A 74 5.50 -4.71 2.77
C GLN A 74 4.25 -3.83 2.82
N VAL A 75 3.75 -3.65 4.05
CA VAL A 75 2.80 -2.59 4.40
C VAL A 75 3.57 -1.59 5.24
N VAL A 76 3.67 -0.35 4.76
CA VAL A 76 4.47 0.72 5.37
C VAL A 76 3.53 1.82 5.83
N GLU A 77 3.67 2.29 7.06
CA GLU A 77 2.96 3.46 7.57
C GLU A 77 3.93 4.58 7.91
N GLY A 78 3.59 5.81 7.55
CA GLY A 78 4.41 6.96 7.88
C GLY A 78 3.70 8.28 7.63
N ARG A 79 4.29 9.37 8.12
CA ARG A 79 3.85 10.72 7.80
C ARG A 79 4.62 11.20 6.56
N VAL A 80 3.92 11.78 5.60
CA VAL A 80 4.54 12.37 4.42
C VAL A 80 5.23 13.67 4.83
N VAL A 81 6.50 13.79 4.46
CA VAL A 81 7.34 14.97 4.70
C VAL A 81 7.26 15.92 3.52
N ASP A 82 7.32 15.39 2.30
CA ASP A 82 7.37 16.20 1.08
C ASP A 82 6.75 15.44 -0.11
N VAL A 83 6.26 16.19 -1.09
CA VAL A 83 5.78 15.64 -2.36
C VAL A 83 6.36 16.44 -3.52
N ALA A 84 7.13 15.78 -4.38
CA ALA A 84 7.80 16.42 -5.51
C ALA A 84 7.42 15.72 -6.82
N THR A 85 7.19 16.50 -7.89
CA THR A 85 6.98 15.94 -9.23
C THR A 85 8.16 16.28 -10.14
N VAL A 86 8.90 15.26 -10.59
CA VAL A 86 10.08 15.41 -11.43
C VAL A 86 10.00 14.46 -12.62
N LYS A 87 10.25 14.96 -13.83
CA LYS A 87 10.23 14.17 -15.09
C LYS A 87 8.97 13.30 -15.23
N ARG A 88 7.81 13.85 -14.86
CA ARG A 88 6.49 13.19 -14.92
C ARG A 88 6.33 11.99 -13.95
N ARG A 89 7.12 11.94 -12.88
CA ARG A 89 6.91 11.04 -11.74
C ARG A 89 6.65 11.86 -10.51
N THR A 90 5.72 11.42 -9.68
CA THR A 90 5.45 12.04 -8.40
C THR A 90 6.05 11.18 -7.30
N TYR A 91 6.89 11.80 -6.49
CA TYR A 91 7.59 11.22 -5.36
C TYR A 91 6.91 11.70 -4.08
N ILE A 92 6.57 10.77 -3.21
CA ILE A 92 5.99 11.01 -1.89
C ILE A 92 7.06 10.57 -0.88
N ASN A 93 7.69 11.54 -0.24
CA ASN A 93 8.85 11.35 0.61
C ASN A 93 8.43 11.23 2.07
N PHE A 94 8.98 10.24 2.77
CA PHE A 94 8.71 10.01 4.20
C PHE A 94 9.89 10.39 5.10
N GLY A 95 10.93 10.98 4.52
CA GLY A 95 12.10 11.52 5.19
C GLY A 95 12.68 12.68 4.38
N SER A 96 13.72 13.33 4.92
CA SER A 96 14.34 14.51 4.32
C SER A 96 15.36 14.19 3.24
N ASP A 97 16.00 13.01 3.28
CA ASP A 97 16.98 12.59 2.28
C ASP A 97 16.41 11.48 1.40
N TRP A 98 15.90 11.86 0.23
CA TRP A 98 15.36 10.93 -0.75
C TRP A 98 16.35 9.88 -1.25
N ARG A 99 17.67 10.04 -1.00
CA ARG A 99 18.71 9.09 -1.43
C ARG A 99 18.83 7.88 -0.50
N SER A 100 18.37 8.00 0.74
CA SER A 100 18.43 6.96 1.78
C SER A 100 17.08 6.61 2.36
N ASP A 101 16.17 7.58 2.40
CA ASP A 101 14.87 7.45 3.05
C ASP A 101 13.86 6.79 2.12
N PHE A 102 12.81 6.26 2.74
CA PHE A 102 11.74 5.62 2.00
C PHE A 102 10.93 6.62 1.18
N THR A 103 10.72 6.29 -0.09
CA THR A 103 9.92 7.10 -1.02
C THR A 103 8.90 6.24 -1.75
N ALA A 104 7.66 6.71 -1.81
CA ALA A 104 6.65 6.15 -2.71
C ALA A 104 6.65 6.90 -4.04
N VAL A 105 6.44 6.19 -5.14
CA VAL A 105 6.54 6.75 -6.48
C VAL A 105 5.29 6.43 -7.28
N ILE A 106 4.64 7.46 -7.82
CA ILE A 106 3.55 7.33 -8.78
C ILE A 106 4.11 7.67 -10.16
N GLU A 107 4.04 6.71 -11.09
CA GLU A 107 4.45 6.93 -12.47
C GLU A 107 3.39 7.71 -13.25
N ARG A 108 3.81 8.45 -14.29
CA ARG A 108 2.90 9.27 -15.12
C ARG A 108 1.62 8.54 -15.54
N ARG A 109 1.77 7.30 -16.00
CA ARG A 109 0.67 6.48 -16.53
C ARG A 109 -0.40 6.16 -15.48
N SER A 110 -0.03 6.21 -14.21
CA SER A 110 -0.91 5.89 -13.09
C SER A 110 -1.59 7.14 -12.51
N LEU A 111 -1.07 8.35 -12.77
CA LEU A 111 -1.59 9.59 -12.19
C LEU A 111 -3.10 9.80 -12.44
N SER A 112 -3.62 9.39 -13.59
CA SER A 112 -5.06 9.48 -13.87
C SER A 112 -5.89 8.67 -12.88
N LEU A 113 -5.46 7.44 -12.55
CA LEU A 113 -6.18 6.59 -11.59
C LEU A 113 -6.24 7.21 -10.18
N PHE A 114 -5.18 7.91 -9.76
CA PHE A 114 -5.16 8.63 -8.48
C PHE A 114 -6.09 9.84 -8.53
N SER A 115 -6.06 10.62 -9.62
CA SER A 115 -6.96 11.76 -9.81
C SER A 115 -8.43 11.34 -9.84
N ASP A 116 -8.77 10.24 -10.54
CA ASP A 116 -10.13 9.71 -10.63
C ASP A 116 -10.65 9.24 -9.26
N ALA A 117 -9.75 8.84 -8.36
CA ALA A 117 -10.04 8.49 -6.98
C ALA A 117 -9.97 9.69 -6.02
N ASN A 118 -9.85 10.92 -6.53
CA ASN A 118 -9.68 12.16 -5.77
C ASN A 118 -8.46 12.15 -4.82
N VAL A 119 -7.40 11.42 -5.17
CA VAL A 119 -6.12 11.44 -4.46
C VAL A 119 -5.18 12.42 -5.16
N ILE A 120 -5.13 13.65 -4.64
CA ILE A 120 -4.25 14.71 -5.15
C ILE A 120 -2.92 14.62 -4.39
N PRO A 121 -1.78 14.33 -5.05
CA PRO A 121 -0.53 14.10 -4.33
C PRO A 121 -0.07 15.28 -3.46
N ALA A 122 -0.30 16.52 -3.90
CA ALA A 122 0.08 17.71 -3.15
C ALA A 122 -0.59 17.78 -1.76
N ASP A 123 -1.83 17.28 -1.65
CA ASP A 123 -2.61 17.32 -0.41
C ASP A 123 -2.18 16.23 0.59
N LEU A 124 -1.26 15.34 0.19
CA LEU A 124 -0.73 14.29 1.04
C LEU A 124 0.34 14.79 2.01
N ILE A 125 0.91 15.98 1.80
CA ILE A 125 1.96 16.53 2.68
C ILE A 125 1.41 16.64 4.11
N GLY A 126 2.16 16.12 5.07
CA GLY A 126 1.76 16.09 6.47
C GLY A 126 0.72 15.01 6.81
N GLN A 127 0.09 14.35 5.84
CA GLN A 127 -0.84 13.25 6.10
C GLN A 127 -0.10 12.00 6.58
N ARG A 128 -0.78 11.20 7.41
CA ARG A 128 -0.29 9.87 7.76
C ARG A 128 -0.86 8.87 6.78
N LEU A 129 -0.01 8.17 6.05
CA LEU A 129 -0.40 7.22 5.02
C LEU A 129 -0.05 5.80 5.44
N ARG A 130 -0.82 4.85 4.91
CA ARG A 130 -0.48 3.43 4.84
C ARG A 130 -0.35 3.04 3.38
N LEU A 131 0.81 2.53 3.03
CA LEU A 131 1.15 2.09 1.68
C LEU A 131 1.36 0.58 1.66
N ARG A 132 1.03 -0.06 0.54
CA ARG A 132 1.27 -1.49 0.30
C ARG A 132 1.89 -1.75 -1.06
N GLY A 133 2.94 -2.56 -1.09
CA GLY A 133 3.68 -2.80 -2.31
C GLY A 133 5.02 -3.49 -2.09
N TRP A 134 5.71 -3.74 -3.19
CA TRP A 134 7.09 -4.19 -3.15
C TRP A 134 8.03 -3.03 -2.84
N VAL A 135 8.89 -3.22 -1.84
CA VAL A 135 10.00 -2.31 -1.57
C VAL A 135 11.17 -2.73 -2.45
N ARG A 136 11.75 -1.79 -3.19
CA ARG A 136 12.88 -2.01 -4.11
C ARG A 136 13.97 -0.99 -3.85
N SER A 137 15.22 -1.32 -4.15
CA SER A 137 16.30 -0.34 -4.12
C SER A 137 16.28 0.55 -5.37
N ARG A 138 15.99 1.85 -5.21
CA ARG A 138 16.02 2.88 -6.27
C ARG A 138 16.41 4.25 -5.69
N ASN A 139 17.72 4.47 -5.51
CA ASN A 139 18.26 5.61 -4.77
C ASN A 139 17.69 5.68 -3.34
N GLY A 140 17.68 4.55 -2.64
CA GLY A 140 16.97 4.38 -1.37
C GLY A 140 15.82 3.38 -1.49
N PRO A 141 15.18 2.98 -0.38
CA PRO A 141 14.02 2.11 -0.39
C PRO A 141 12.83 2.79 -1.08
N ALA A 142 12.30 2.17 -2.12
CA ALA A 142 11.22 2.77 -2.91
C ALA A 142 10.06 1.80 -3.13
N MET A 143 8.84 2.34 -3.11
CA MET A 143 7.62 1.61 -3.45
C MET A 143 6.92 2.28 -4.63
N THR A 144 6.74 1.57 -5.74
CA THR A 144 5.97 2.09 -6.87
C THR A 144 4.49 1.80 -6.67
N LEU A 145 3.66 2.84 -6.78
CA LEU A 145 2.21 2.76 -6.69
C LEU A 145 1.63 2.87 -8.11
N SER A 146 0.94 1.82 -8.56
CA SER A 146 0.30 1.78 -9.88
C SER A 146 -1.17 2.19 -9.84
N HIS A 147 -1.81 2.12 -8.68
CA HIS A 147 -3.23 2.42 -8.47
C HIS A 147 -3.49 2.92 -7.04
N PRO A 148 -4.56 3.69 -6.81
CA PRO A 148 -4.79 4.39 -5.54
C PRO A 148 -5.05 3.47 -4.35
N GLU A 149 -5.56 2.26 -4.53
CA GLU A 149 -5.85 1.32 -3.42
C GLU A 149 -4.58 0.77 -2.75
N GLN A 150 -3.40 1.04 -3.31
CA GLN A 150 -2.13 0.82 -2.62
C GLN A 150 -1.86 1.86 -1.53
N LEU A 151 -2.64 2.93 -1.46
CA LEU A 151 -2.51 4.06 -0.55
C LEU A 151 -3.81 4.24 0.24
N GLU A 152 -3.71 4.22 1.57
CA GLU A 152 -4.78 4.64 2.48
C GLU A 152 -4.33 5.88 3.25
N ILE A 153 -5.15 6.93 3.26
CA ILE A 153 -4.98 8.08 4.15
C ILE A 153 -5.55 7.69 5.50
N LEU A 154 -4.71 7.68 6.53
CA LEU A 154 -5.12 7.39 7.90
C LEU A 154 -5.58 8.70 8.53
N GLY A 155 -6.89 8.78 8.83
CA GLY A 155 -7.46 9.92 9.55
C GLY A 155 -6.75 10.20 10.88
N HIS A 156 -6.84 11.44 11.33
CA HIS A 156 -6.38 11.87 12.65
C HIS A 156 -7.11 11.15 13.79
#